data_AF-A0A239L627-F1
#
_entry.id   AF-A0A239L627-F1
#
_cell.length_a   1.000
_cell.length_b   1.000
_cell.length_c   1.000
_cell.angle_alpha   90.00
_cell.angle_beta   90.00
_cell.angle_gamma   90.00
#
_symmetry.space_group_name_H-M   'P 1'
#
loop_
_entity.id
_entity.type
_entity.pdbx_description
1 polymer ?
#
loop_
_entity_poly.entity_id
_entity_poly.type
_entity_poly.pdbx_seq_one_letter_code
_entity_poly.pdbx_strand_id
1 'polypeptide(L)'
;MDRRSVDLDGGPVAAGVRTDGGLGFVLVLHRRKDGFAASELYWSTRGPDLRWTVAEHLSGGPTGCDPAYGSSWEAVLADAAFTVLSSSESLLSTGAGVFEEEDEGELVGVHELLVSRRVGHLRIERSALGAGPSYAPHTVWEQRLASPFALVAVRPGERVRVVAVERDGAAGEGVELLPPTG
;
A
#
# COMPACT_ATOMS: atom_id res chain seq x y z
N MET A 1 0.41 -13.43 21.48
CA MET A 1 0.24 -13.77 20.05
C MET A 1 0.87 -12.65 19.23
N ASP A 2 2.01 -12.92 18.61
CA ASP A 2 2.71 -11.98 17.75
C ASP A 2 1.93 -11.87 16.43
N ARG A 3 1.05 -10.87 16.31
CA ARG A 3 0.06 -10.73 15.23
C ARG A 3 0.66 -10.37 13.86
N ARG A 4 1.89 -10.81 13.54
CA ARG A 4 2.64 -10.33 12.36
C ARG A 4 3.43 -11.36 11.59
N SER A 5 3.50 -12.62 12.00
CA SER A 5 4.02 -13.67 11.12
C SER A 5 2.94 -14.08 10.12
N VAL A 6 3.29 -14.09 8.85
CA VAL A 6 2.42 -14.54 7.77
C VAL A 6 2.71 -16.01 7.51
N ASP A 7 1.73 -16.89 7.74
CA ASP A 7 1.83 -18.29 7.35
C ASP A 7 1.58 -18.41 5.84
N LEU A 8 2.65 -18.60 5.08
CA LEU A 8 2.60 -18.79 3.63
C LEU A 8 2.53 -20.27 3.22
N ASP A 9 2.69 -21.20 4.17
CA ASP A 9 2.66 -22.63 3.88
C ASP A 9 1.21 -23.12 3.73
N GLY A 10 0.26 -22.42 4.36
CA GLY A 10 -1.19 -22.59 4.15
C GLY A 10 -1.73 -22.03 2.83
N GLY A 11 -0.90 -21.33 2.04
CA GLY A 11 -1.28 -20.73 0.76
C GLY A 11 -1.13 -19.20 0.72
N PRO A 12 -1.60 -18.54 -0.35
CA PRO A 12 -1.53 -17.09 -0.49
C PRO A 12 -2.32 -16.35 0.60
N VAL A 13 -1.77 -15.26 1.12
CA VAL A 13 -2.37 -14.45 2.19
C VAL A 13 -2.49 -13.00 1.76
N ALA A 14 -3.66 -12.38 2.00
CA ALA A 14 -3.82 -10.94 1.88
C ALA A 14 -3.05 -10.22 2.99
N ALA A 15 -1.94 -9.61 2.62
CA ALA A 15 -1.02 -8.94 3.54
C ALA A 15 -1.39 -7.48 3.78
N GLY A 16 -2.00 -6.84 2.78
CA GLY A 16 -2.51 -5.48 2.87
C GLY A 16 -3.75 -5.32 2.02
N VAL A 17 -4.74 -4.59 2.54
CA VAL A 17 -5.91 -4.16 1.78
C VAL A 17 -6.05 -2.66 1.95
N ARG A 18 -6.27 -1.95 0.85
CA ARG A 18 -6.50 -0.51 0.86
C ARG A 18 -7.68 -0.19 -0.03
N THR A 19 -8.57 0.65 0.47
CA THR A 19 -9.65 1.23 -0.32
C THR A 19 -9.55 2.74 -0.28
N ASP A 20 -9.75 3.38 -1.41
CA ASP A 20 -9.71 4.82 -1.58
C ASP A 20 -10.86 5.25 -2.52
N GLY A 21 -11.98 5.64 -1.91
CA GLY A 21 -13.21 5.94 -2.64
C GLY A 21 -13.74 4.72 -3.41
N GLY A 22 -13.67 4.79 -4.73
CA GLY A 22 -14.03 3.70 -5.64
C GLY A 22 -12.89 2.73 -5.94
N LEU A 23 -11.67 2.97 -5.46
CA LEU A 23 -10.51 2.15 -5.77
C LEU A 23 -10.19 1.18 -4.64
N GLY A 24 -9.80 -0.04 -4.99
CA GLY A 24 -9.44 -1.11 -4.09
C GLY A 24 -8.13 -1.73 -4.52
N PHE A 25 -7.24 -1.97 -3.57
CA PHE A 25 -5.96 -2.61 -3.78
C PHE A 25 -5.79 -3.73 -2.76
N VAL A 26 -5.22 -4.84 -3.20
CA VAL A 26 -4.86 -5.97 -2.35
C VAL A 26 -3.43 -6.36 -2.66
N LEU A 27 -2.59 -6.38 -1.61
CA LEU A 27 -1.27 -6.97 -1.64
C LEU A 27 -1.38 -8.41 -1.12
N VAL A 28 -1.05 -9.38 -1.96
CA VAL A 28 -1.06 -10.80 -1.65
C VAL A 28 0.38 -11.27 -1.51
N LEU A 29 0.68 -11.98 -0.42
CA LEU A 29 1.95 -12.68 -0.24
C LEU A 29 1.75 -14.17 -0.50
N HIS A 30 2.71 -14.80 -1.16
CA HIS A 30 2.66 -16.24 -1.40
C HIS A 30 4.06 -16.88 -1.39
N ARG A 31 4.08 -18.20 -1.20
CA ARG A 31 5.28 -19.02 -1.35
C ARG A 31 5.43 -19.47 -2.80
N ARG A 32 6.53 -19.11 -3.44
CA ARG A 32 6.87 -19.58 -4.79
C ARG A 32 7.33 -21.03 -4.76
N LYS A 33 7.35 -21.68 -5.93
CA LYS A 33 7.79 -23.09 -6.09
C LYS A 33 9.26 -23.33 -5.68
N ASP A 34 10.09 -22.28 -5.71
CA ASP A 34 11.49 -22.34 -5.28
C ASP A 34 11.67 -22.10 -3.77
N GLY A 35 10.56 -21.97 -3.02
CA GLY A 35 10.58 -21.79 -1.57
C GLY A 35 10.76 -20.33 -1.12
N PHE A 36 10.92 -19.37 -2.04
CA PHE A 36 11.02 -17.95 -1.68
C PHE A 36 9.65 -17.29 -1.60
N ALA A 37 9.54 -16.24 -0.78
CA ALA A 37 8.33 -15.43 -0.71
C ALA A 37 8.26 -14.41 -1.87
N ALA A 38 7.05 -14.12 -2.32
CA ALA A 38 6.77 -13.08 -3.29
C ALA A 38 5.49 -12.33 -2.96
N SER A 39 5.40 -11.10 -3.46
CA SER A 39 4.21 -10.28 -3.44
C SER A 39 3.55 -10.24 -4.82
N GLU A 40 2.23 -10.12 -4.81
CA GLU A 40 1.39 -9.88 -5.99
C GLU A 40 0.42 -8.76 -5.63
N LEU A 41 0.34 -7.75 -6.49
CA LEU A 41 -0.54 -6.60 -6.35
C LEU A 41 -1.74 -6.76 -7.26
N TYR A 42 -2.93 -6.63 -6.68
CA TYR A 42 -4.19 -6.62 -7.38
C TYR A 42 -4.93 -5.32 -7.15
N TRP A 43 -5.73 -4.94 -8.13
CA TRP A 43 -6.57 -3.76 -8.12
C TRP A 43 -8.02 -4.12 -8.45
N SER A 44 -8.98 -3.34 -7.96
CA SER A 44 -10.38 -3.42 -8.35
C SER A 44 -11.03 -2.03 -8.22
N THR A 45 -12.10 -1.82 -8.98
CA THR A 45 -12.93 -0.63 -8.92
C THR A 45 -14.30 -0.96 -8.34
N ARG A 46 -14.91 0.01 -7.67
CA ARG A 46 -16.27 -0.10 -7.12
C ARG A 46 -17.21 0.77 -7.93
N GLY A 47 -18.16 0.12 -8.60
CA GLY A 47 -19.16 0.80 -9.43
C GLY A 47 -20.25 1.52 -8.61
N PRO A 48 -21.17 2.23 -9.30
CA PRO A 48 -22.29 2.92 -8.67
C PRO A 48 -23.25 2.00 -7.89
N ASP A 49 -23.30 0.71 -8.25
CA ASP A 49 -24.08 -0.32 -7.55
C ASP A 49 -23.39 -0.82 -6.26
N LEU A 50 -22.28 -0.19 -5.88
CA LEU A 50 -21.43 -0.49 -4.73
C LEU A 50 -20.75 -1.87 -4.79
N ARG A 51 -20.74 -2.52 -5.95
CA ARG A 51 -20.04 -3.79 -6.16
C ARG A 51 -18.63 -3.56 -6.67
N TRP A 52 -17.71 -4.37 -6.17
CA TRP A 52 -16.35 -4.45 -6.68
C TRP A 52 -16.36 -5.23 -8.00
N THR A 53 -15.59 -4.74 -8.97
CA THR A 53 -15.28 -5.46 -10.20
C THR A 53 -14.36 -6.64 -9.90
N VAL A 54 -14.18 -7.53 -10.88
CA VAL A 54 -13.17 -8.59 -10.78
C VAL A 54 -11.80 -7.95 -10.60
N ALA A 55 -11.04 -8.45 -9.64
CA ALA A 55 -9.72 -7.90 -9.37
C ALA A 55 -8.75 -8.22 -10.53
N GLU A 56 -8.04 -7.21 -10.97
CA GLU A 56 -7.02 -7.30 -12.02
C GLU A 56 -5.63 -7.35 -11.39
N HIS A 57 -4.74 -8.14 -11.99
CA HIS A 57 -3.35 -8.23 -11.57
C HIS A 57 -2.57 -7.05 -12.14
N LEU A 58 -1.78 -6.38 -11.30
CA LEU A 58 -0.96 -5.24 -11.71
C LEU A 58 0.52 -5.62 -11.82
N SER A 59 1.08 -6.13 -10.73
CA SER A 59 2.51 -6.38 -10.62
C SER A 59 2.78 -7.43 -9.56
N GLY A 60 4.00 -7.94 -9.55
CA GLY A 60 4.44 -8.89 -8.53
C GLY A 60 5.94 -9.12 -8.60
N GLY A 61 6.51 -9.61 -7.51
CA GLY A 61 7.94 -9.79 -7.42
C GLY A 61 8.39 -10.45 -6.12
N PRO A 62 9.68 -10.83 -6.05
CA PRO A 62 10.26 -11.31 -4.79
C PRO A 62 10.22 -10.19 -3.75
N THR A 63 9.83 -10.53 -2.51
CA THR A 63 9.74 -9.58 -1.40
C THR A 63 11.09 -9.15 -0.83
N GLY A 64 12.17 -9.84 -1.19
CA GLY A 64 13.52 -9.63 -0.65
C GLY A 64 13.73 -10.11 0.80
N CYS A 65 12.66 -10.50 1.50
CA CYS A 65 12.67 -11.10 2.84
C CYS A 65 11.52 -12.09 3.01
N ASP A 66 11.62 -12.98 3.99
CA ASP A 66 10.58 -13.98 4.23
C ASP A 66 9.60 -13.54 5.34
N PRO A 67 8.32 -13.22 5.02
CA PRO A 67 7.30 -12.74 5.95
C PRO A 67 6.79 -13.82 6.93
N ALA A 68 7.27 -15.06 6.84
CA ALA A 68 7.06 -16.07 7.88
C ALA A 68 8.09 -15.97 9.03
N TYR A 69 9.29 -15.43 8.77
CA TYR A 69 10.37 -15.35 9.76
C TYR A 69 10.65 -13.91 10.20
N GLY A 70 10.20 -13.55 11.40
CA GLY A 70 10.32 -12.18 11.92
C GLY A 70 11.73 -11.60 11.94
N SER A 71 12.75 -12.43 12.16
CA SER A 71 14.15 -12.01 12.08
C SER A 71 14.58 -11.58 10.68
N SER A 72 14.00 -12.17 9.63
CA SER A 72 14.35 -11.86 8.24
C SER A 72 13.97 -10.43 7.86
N TRP A 73 12.75 -10.01 8.16
CA TRP A 73 12.31 -8.67 7.77
C TRP A 73 12.75 -7.58 8.75
N GLU A 74 12.91 -7.87 10.05
CA GLU A 74 13.51 -6.89 10.97
C GLU A 74 14.98 -6.62 10.60
N ALA A 75 15.70 -7.59 10.02
CA ALA A 75 17.03 -7.35 9.47
C ALA A 75 17.02 -6.40 8.27
N VAL A 76 16.03 -6.50 7.37
CA VAL A 76 15.86 -5.56 6.25
C VAL A 76 15.55 -4.15 6.74
N LEU A 77 14.76 -4.03 7.81
CA LEU A 77 14.40 -2.75 8.40
C LEU A 77 15.59 -2.04 9.04
N ALA A 78 16.59 -2.77 9.53
CA ALA A 78 17.78 -2.20 10.18
C ALA A 78 17.41 -1.14 11.24
N ASP A 79 16.51 -1.50 12.16
CA ASP A 79 15.93 -0.63 13.20
C ASP A 79 15.10 0.57 12.69
N ALA A 80 14.81 0.67 11.38
CA ALA A 80 13.83 1.63 10.87
C ALA A 80 12.41 1.27 11.32
N ALA A 81 11.52 2.27 11.43
CA ALA A 81 10.12 2.02 11.76
C ALA A 81 9.38 1.33 10.60
N PHE A 82 9.73 1.72 9.37
CA PHE A 82 9.32 1.10 8.13
C PHE A 82 10.31 1.45 7.02
N THR A 83 10.22 0.76 5.88
CA THR A 83 10.94 1.10 4.65
C THR A 83 10.05 0.84 3.43
N VAL A 84 10.34 1.49 2.32
CA VAL A 84 9.71 1.22 1.02
C VAL A 84 10.48 0.07 0.38
N LEU A 85 9.82 -1.06 0.13
CA LEU A 85 10.44 -2.23 -0.51
C LEU A 85 10.42 -2.13 -2.03
N SER A 86 9.28 -1.74 -2.57
CA SER A 86 9.07 -1.60 -3.99
C SER A 86 8.23 -0.36 -4.27
N SER A 87 8.38 0.17 -5.47
CA SER A 87 7.53 1.22 -6.00
C SER A 87 7.28 0.88 -7.46
N SER A 88 6.02 0.97 -7.86
CA SER A 88 5.59 0.69 -9.23
C SER A 88 4.57 1.74 -9.65
N GLU A 89 4.47 1.97 -10.96
CA GLU A 89 3.45 2.83 -11.53
C GLU A 89 2.54 1.96 -12.40
N SER A 90 1.25 2.24 -12.39
CA SER A 90 0.28 1.51 -13.20
C SER A 90 -0.78 2.46 -13.72
N LEU A 91 -1.14 2.32 -14.99
CA LEU A 91 -2.21 3.07 -15.61
C LEU A 91 -3.54 2.39 -15.29
N LEU A 92 -4.43 3.06 -14.56
CA LEU A 92 -5.61 2.45 -13.97
C LEU A 92 -6.87 3.27 -14.27
N SER A 93 -7.94 2.60 -14.70
CA SER A 93 -9.25 3.25 -14.95
C SER A 93 -9.92 3.62 -13.63
N THR A 94 -9.81 4.88 -13.20
CA THR A 94 -10.30 5.29 -11.89
C THR A 94 -11.81 5.55 -11.83
N GLY A 95 -12.47 5.56 -12.99
CA GLY A 95 -13.87 5.96 -13.13
C GLY A 95 -14.09 7.45 -12.87
N ALA A 96 -13.03 8.26 -12.77
CA ALA A 96 -13.11 9.72 -12.70
C ALA A 96 -13.38 10.36 -14.07
N GLY A 97 -13.26 9.60 -15.16
CA GLY A 97 -13.72 9.97 -16.49
C GLY A 97 -15.25 10.04 -16.54
N VAL A 98 -15.80 11.20 -16.19
CA VAL A 98 -17.23 11.48 -16.23
C VAL A 98 -17.63 11.70 -17.71
N PHE A 99 -18.08 10.64 -18.38
CA PHE A 99 -18.78 10.65 -19.69
C PHE A 99 -17.98 10.73 -21.00
N GLU A 100 -16.71 10.33 -21.07
CA GLU A 100 -16.01 10.21 -22.37
C GLU A 100 -15.71 8.74 -22.70
N GLU A 101 -15.89 8.37 -23.98
CA GLU A 101 -15.82 6.98 -24.47
C GLU A 101 -14.39 6.38 -24.41
N GLU A 102 -13.40 7.15 -23.97
CA GLU A 102 -12.01 6.73 -23.80
C GLU A 102 -11.49 7.21 -22.42
N ASP A 103 -11.74 6.44 -21.36
CA ASP A 103 -11.00 6.60 -20.10
C ASP A 103 -9.57 6.11 -20.33
N GLU A 104 -8.66 7.03 -20.65
CA GLU A 104 -7.23 6.75 -20.82
C GLU A 104 -6.57 6.22 -19.53
N GLY A 105 -7.27 6.28 -18.40
CA GLY A 105 -6.79 5.88 -17.09
C GLY A 105 -5.91 6.94 -16.44
N GLU A 106 -5.73 6.82 -15.13
CA GLU A 106 -4.80 7.63 -14.35
C GLU A 106 -3.55 6.82 -14.02
N LEU A 107 -2.37 7.42 -14.18
CA LEU A 107 -1.13 6.79 -13.72
C LEU A 107 -1.07 6.86 -12.19
N VAL A 108 -1.14 5.72 -11.51
CA VAL A 108 -1.12 5.62 -10.06
C VAL A 108 0.21 5.00 -9.61
N GLY A 109 0.89 5.67 -8.69
CA GLY A 109 2.05 5.13 -7.99
C GLY A 109 1.61 4.21 -6.86
N VAL A 110 2.15 3.00 -6.78
CA VAL A 110 1.89 2.05 -5.69
C VAL A 110 3.20 1.70 -5.01
N HIS A 111 3.23 1.92 -3.70
CA HIS A 111 4.39 1.65 -2.84
C HIS A 111 4.06 0.50 -1.89
N GLU A 112 4.88 -0.55 -1.92
CA GLU A 112 4.86 -1.61 -0.93
C GLU A 112 5.80 -1.23 0.22
N LEU A 113 5.27 -1.26 1.43
CA LEU A 113 5.99 -0.90 2.64
C LEU A 113 6.24 -2.15 3.48
N LEU A 114 7.44 -2.26 4.03
CA LEU A 114 7.73 -3.17 5.13
C LEU A 114 7.75 -2.40 6.43
N VAL A 115 7.08 -2.91 7.46
CA VAL A 115 6.81 -2.18 8.70
C VAL A 115 7.25 -2.99 9.91
N SER A 116 8.03 -2.36 10.79
CA SER A 116 8.54 -3.00 12.00
C SER A 116 7.44 -3.40 12.96
N ARG A 117 7.66 -4.48 13.71
CA ARG A 117 6.74 -4.98 14.74
C ARG A 117 6.39 -3.95 15.82
N ARG A 118 7.22 -2.94 16.05
CA ARG A 118 6.96 -1.88 17.05
C ARG A 118 5.86 -0.89 16.62
N VAL A 119 5.64 -0.73 15.33
CA VAL A 119 4.67 0.21 14.77
C VAL A 119 3.27 -0.33 14.94
N GLY A 120 2.39 0.33 15.70
CA GLY A 120 1.01 -0.10 15.90
C GLY A 120 0.14 0.09 14.66
N HIS A 121 0.32 1.21 13.96
CA HIS A 121 -0.38 1.55 12.73
C HIS A 121 0.43 2.55 11.90
N LEU A 122 0.10 2.68 10.62
CA LEU A 122 0.58 3.79 9.80
C LEU A 122 -0.47 4.89 9.78
N ARG A 123 -0.05 6.14 9.91
CA ARG A 123 -0.87 7.31 9.60
C ARG A 123 -0.48 7.79 8.20
N ILE A 124 -1.46 7.86 7.32
CA ILE A 124 -1.29 8.31 5.94
C ILE A 124 -1.97 9.67 5.81
N GLU A 125 -1.16 10.68 5.55
CA GLU A 125 -1.57 12.07 5.36
C GLU A 125 -1.55 12.35 3.86
N ARG A 126 -2.67 12.82 3.32
CA ARG A 126 -2.80 13.14 1.90
C ARG A 126 -3.21 14.59 1.71
N SER A 127 -2.59 15.24 0.74
CA SER A 127 -2.95 16.59 0.30
C SER A 127 -2.84 16.70 -1.22
N ALA A 128 -3.66 17.57 -1.81
CA ALA A 128 -3.59 17.88 -3.23
C ALA A 128 -2.43 18.84 -3.52
N LEU A 129 -1.65 18.57 -4.57
CA LEU A 129 -0.64 19.47 -5.10
C LEU A 129 -1.31 20.73 -5.67
N GLY A 130 -0.77 21.90 -5.35
CA GLY A 130 -1.26 23.19 -5.86
C GLY A 130 -2.44 23.81 -5.10
N ALA A 131 -3.06 23.09 -4.17
CA ALA A 131 -4.05 23.68 -3.28
C ALA A 131 -3.32 24.47 -2.16
N GLY A 132 -3.61 25.77 -2.05
CA GLY A 132 -3.03 26.63 -1.01
C GLY A 132 -3.30 26.10 0.41
N PRO A 133 -2.48 26.49 1.40
CA PRO A 133 -2.46 25.89 2.74
C PRO A 133 -3.77 25.97 3.54
N SER A 134 -4.76 26.75 3.08
CA SER A 134 -6.05 26.94 3.77
C SER A 134 -7.26 26.24 3.13
N TYR A 135 -7.12 25.60 1.96
CA TYR A 135 -8.27 25.02 1.24
C TYR A 135 -8.03 23.62 0.64
N ALA A 136 -6.83 23.06 0.77
CA ALA A 136 -6.58 21.68 0.34
C ALA A 136 -7.30 20.70 1.29
N PRO A 137 -8.13 19.77 0.81
CA PRO A 137 -8.65 18.70 1.64
C PRO A 137 -7.47 17.85 2.12
N HIS A 138 -7.12 18.00 3.40
CA HIS A 138 -6.12 17.19 4.06
C HIS A 138 -6.80 15.96 4.65
N THR A 139 -6.62 14.81 4.02
CA THR A 139 -7.20 13.55 4.52
C THR A 139 -6.16 12.82 5.34
N VAL A 140 -6.51 12.49 6.58
CA VAL A 140 -5.69 11.65 7.46
C VAL A 140 -6.39 10.32 7.62
N TRP A 141 -5.65 9.24 7.40
CA TRP A 141 -6.14 7.89 7.56
C TRP A 141 -5.21 7.03 8.40
N GLU A 142 -5.77 6.18 9.26
CA GLU A 142 -5.01 5.26 10.10
C GLU A 142 -5.13 3.82 9.56
N GLN A 143 -4.00 3.27 9.10
CA GLN A 143 -3.87 1.89 8.65
C GLN A 143 -3.43 0.98 9.78
N ARG A 144 -4.36 0.18 10.29
CA ARG A 144 -3.98 -0.98 11.11
C ARG A 144 -3.35 -2.06 10.23
N LEU A 145 -2.30 -2.66 10.75
CA LEU A 145 -1.49 -3.64 10.03
C LEU A 145 -1.98 -5.05 10.35
N ALA A 146 -2.40 -5.78 9.33
CA ALA A 146 -2.72 -7.21 9.43
C ALA A 146 -1.47 -8.10 9.24
N SER A 147 -0.42 -7.53 8.66
CA SER A 147 0.86 -8.18 8.37
C SER A 147 2.00 -7.15 8.52
N PRO A 148 3.29 -7.52 8.38
CA PRO A 148 4.37 -6.55 8.36
C PRO A 148 4.42 -5.77 7.04
N PHE A 149 3.57 -6.10 6.06
CA PHE A 149 3.50 -5.42 4.78
C PHE A 149 2.29 -4.48 4.75
N ALA A 150 2.47 -3.32 4.15
CA ALA A 150 1.40 -2.38 3.85
C ALA A 150 1.54 -1.90 2.40
N LEU A 151 0.47 -1.29 1.89
CA LEU A 151 0.46 -0.73 0.56
C LEU A 151 -0.09 0.71 0.63
N VAL A 152 0.53 1.60 -0.13
CA VAL A 152 0.06 2.98 -0.30
C VAL A 152 0.01 3.31 -1.77
N ALA A 153 -1.19 3.66 -2.25
CA ALA A 153 -1.39 4.21 -3.59
C ALA A 153 -1.34 5.75 -3.54
N VAL A 154 -0.75 6.35 -4.57
CA VAL A 154 -0.56 7.79 -4.77
C VAL A 154 -1.05 8.14 -6.17
N ARG A 155 -2.08 8.97 -6.27
CA ARG A 155 -2.65 9.42 -7.55
C ARG A 155 -1.84 10.58 -8.14
N PRO A 156 -2.02 10.89 -9.44
CA PRO A 156 -1.49 12.11 -10.01
C PRO A 156 -1.95 13.34 -9.21
N GLY A 157 -1.05 14.28 -8.97
CA GLY A 157 -1.40 15.49 -8.23
C GLY A 157 -1.56 15.29 -6.72
N GLU A 158 -1.33 14.10 -6.15
CA GLU A 158 -1.31 13.90 -4.71
C GLU A 158 0.10 14.07 -4.12
N ARG A 159 0.17 14.64 -2.92
CA ARG A 159 1.30 14.50 -1.99
C ARG A 159 0.86 13.61 -0.84
N VAL A 160 1.58 12.51 -0.65
CA VAL A 160 1.28 11.53 0.40
C VAL A 160 2.46 11.44 1.35
N ARG A 161 2.18 11.56 2.66
CA ARG A 161 3.15 11.34 3.73
C ARG A 161 2.71 10.17 4.58
N VAL A 162 3.63 9.24 4.81
CA VAL A 162 3.40 8.06 5.66
C VAL A 162 4.18 8.23 6.95
N VAL A 163 3.48 8.16 8.08
CA VAL A 163 4.03 8.28 9.42
C VAL A 163 3.82 6.96 10.13
N ALA A 164 4.89 6.35 10.63
CA ALA A 164 4.78 5.22 11.52
C ALA A 164 4.42 5.70 12.94
N VAL A 165 3.38 5.10 13.51
CA VAL A 165 2.97 5.36 14.89
C VAL A 165 3.19 4.09 15.71
N GLU A 166 4.08 4.18 16.70
CA GLU A 166 4.38 3.09 17.62
C GLU A 166 3.18 2.72 18.49
N ARG A 167 3.21 1.54 19.12
CA ARG A 167 2.08 1.00 19.90
C ARG A 167 1.74 1.84 21.14
N ASP A 168 2.70 2.61 21.65
CA ASP A 168 2.52 3.55 22.75
C ASP A 168 2.00 4.93 22.29
N GLY A 169 1.85 5.12 20.97
CA GLY A 169 1.38 6.36 20.36
C GLY A 169 2.48 7.31 19.92
N ALA A 170 3.76 6.99 20.13
CA ALA A 170 4.86 7.81 19.61
C ALA A 170 4.86 7.81 18.08
N ALA A 171 4.83 9.00 17.48
CA ALA A 171 4.89 9.16 16.02
C ALA A 171 6.34 9.40 15.59
N GLY A 172 6.81 8.64 14.61
CA GLY A 172 8.12 8.84 13.98
C GLY A 172 8.11 9.99 12.98
N GLU A 173 9.26 10.23 12.35
CA GLU A 173 9.35 11.09 11.18
C GLU A 173 8.57 10.47 10.01
N GLY A 174 7.75 11.27 9.33
CA GLY A 174 6.99 10.81 8.18
C GLY A 174 7.79 10.88 6.89
N VAL A 175 7.71 9.82 6.08
CA VAL A 175 8.32 9.71 4.75
C VAL A 175 7.33 10.20 3.70
N GLU A 176 7.77 11.10 2.83
CA GLU A 176 6.98 11.55 1.68
C GLU A 176 7.12 10.53 0.53
N LEU A 177 5.98 10.09 0.01
CA LEU A 177 5.89 9.26 -1.18
C LEU A 177 5.63 10.18 -2.36
N LEU A 178 6.49 10.10 -3.36
CA LEU A 178 6.41 10.94 -4.54
C LEU A 178 5.28 10.45 -5.46
N PRO A 179 4.58 11.38 -6.14
CA PRO A 179 3.64 11.00 -7.17
C PRO A 179 4.37 10.34 -8.35
N PRO A 180 3.64 9.57 -9.18
CA PRO A 180 4.20 9.00 -10.38
C PRO A 180 4.72 10.09 -11.34
N THR A 181 5.79 9.80 -12.06
CA THR A 181 6.58 10.84 -12.76
C THR A 181 6.17 11.16 -14.19
N GLY A 182 5.40 10.30 -14.87
CA GLY A 182 4.81 10.58 -16.19
C GLY A 182 5.81 10.66 -17.33
#